data_AF-A0A2V8UMP1-F1
#
_entry.id   AF-A0A2V8UMP1-F1
#
_cell.length_a   1.000
_cell.length_b   1.000
_cell.length_c   1.000
_cell.angle_alpha   90.00
_cell.angle_beta   90.00
_cell.angle_gamma   90.00
#
_symmetry.space_group_name_H-M   'P 1'
#
loop_
_entity.id
_entity.type
_entity.pdbx_description
1 polymer ?
#
loop_
_entity_poly.entity_id
_entity_poly.type
_entity_poly.pdbx_seq_one_letter_code
_entity_poly.pdbx_strand_id
1 'polypeptide(L)' 'MPAPQLMTVMGAFTNSLGVDCAYCHVPGAFEKDDKILKQTARAMLRMVTRINADNFNGGSPVTCWTCHRGSPKPQSQPPQ' A
#
# COMPACT_ATOMS: atom_id res chain seq x y z
N MET A 1 -1.63 17.31 2.87
CA MET A 1 -1.22 16.86 1.53
C MET A 1 -2.25 17.40 0.53
N PRO A 2 -1.84 18.11 -0.54
CA PRO A 2 -2.75 18.54 -1.61
C PRO A 2 -3.40 17.36 -2.33
N ALA A 3 -4.61 17.56 -2.87
CA ALA A 3 -5.37 16.48 -3.53
C ALA A 3 -4.61 15.79 -4.70
N PRO A 4 -3.87 16.49 -5.58
CA PRO A 4 -3.12 15.83 -6.64
C PRO A 4 -2.04 14.88 -6.10
N GLN A 5 -1.35 15.29 -5.03
CA GLN A 5 -0.32 14.48 -4.39
C GLN A 5 -0.92 13.23 -3.72
N LEU A 6 -2.13 13.34 -3.15
CA LEU A 6 -2.85 12.20 -2.61
C LEU A 6 -3.16 11.15 -3.70
N MET A 7 -3.62 11.61 -4.87
CA MET A 7 -3.93 10.71 -5.98
C MET A 7 -2.69 9.99 -6.52
N THR A 8 -1.53 10.66 -6.54
CA THR A 8 -0.25 10.01 -6.87
C THR A 8 0.07 8.87 -5.91
N VAL A 9 -0.11 9.08 -4.60
CA VAL A 9 0.13 8.03 -3.60
C VAL A 9 -0.84 6.86 -3.76
N MET A 10 -2.13 7.14 -3.98
CA MET A 10 -3.12 6.09 -4.24
C MET A 10 -2.77 5.28 -5.50
N GLY A 11 -2.31 5.94 -6.56
CA GLY A 11 -1.82 5.29 -7.78
C GLY A 11 -0.59 4.40 -7.56
N ALA A 12 0.30 4.79 -6.65
CA ALA A 12 1.44 3.95 -6.29
C ALA A 12 1.01 2.66 -5.57
N PHE A 13 -0.06 2.73 -4.76
CA PHE A 13 -0.61 1.54 -4.11
C PHE A 13 -1.28 0.60 -5.10
N THR A 14 -2.11 1.10 -6.02
CA THR A 14 -2.77 0.27 -7.03
C THR A 14 -1.75 -0.43 -7.94
N ASN A 15 -0.71 0.29 -8.38
CA ASN A 15 0.39 -0.28 -9.16
C ASN A 15 1.13 -1.38 -8.36
N SER A 16 1.47 -1.09 -7.10
CA SER A 16 2.24 -2.02 -6.27
C SER A 16 1.51 -3.34 -5.97
N LEU A 17 0.19 -3.28 -5.84
CA LEU A 17 -0.65 -4.42 -5.47
C LEU A 17 -1.35 -5.06 -6.68
N GLY A 18 -1.33 -4.44 -7.86
CA GLY A 18 -2.05 -4.91 -9.04
C GLY A 18 -3.58 -4.90 -8.88
N VAL A 19 -4.11 -3.91 -8.16
CA VAL A 19 -5.55 -3.78 -7.84
C VAL A 19 -6.08 -2.41 -8.23
N ASP A 20 -7.40 -2.24 -8.25
CA ASP A 20 -8.05 -0.96 -8.47
C ASP A 20 -8.44 -0.25 -7.16
N CYS A 21 -9.04 0.95 -7.30
CA CYS A 21 -9.50 1.74 -6.17
C CYS A 21 -10.60 1.06 -5.35
N ALA A 22 -11.51 0.34 -6.02
CA ALA A 22 -12.65 -0.31 -5.39
C ALA A 22 -12.21 -1.54 -4.57
N TYR A 23 -11.01 -2.07 -4.78
CA TYR A 23 -10.43 -3.09 -3.90
C TYR A 23 -10.37 -2.61 -2.44
N CYS A 24 -9.84 -1.42 -2.20
CA CYS A 24 -9.70 -0.86 -0.85
C CYS A 24 -10.88 0.04 -0.45
N HIS A 25 -11.45 0.81 -1.38
CA HIS A 25 -12.42 1.86 -1.06
C HIS A 25 -13.87 1.44 -1.35
N VAL A 26 -14.82 2.13 -0.72
CA VAL A 26 -16.23 2.13 -1.09
C VAL A 26 -16.41 3.17 -2.21
N PRO A 27 -16.87 2.78 -3.42
CA PRO A 27 -17.10 3.73 -4.50
C PRO A 27 -18.05 4.85 -4.07
N GLY A 28 -17.68 6.10 -4.34
CA GLY A 28 -18.46 7.29 -3.94
C GLY A 28 -18.33 7.70 -2.47
N ALA A 29 -17.61 6.92 -1.64
CA ALA A 29 -17.38 7.21 -0.22
C ALA A 29 -15.96 6.76 0.19
N PHE A 30 -14.95 7.39 -0.41
CA PHE A 30 -13.54 6.98 -0.31
C PHE A 30 -12.96 7.14 1.10
N GLU A 31 -13.53 8.05 1.89
CA GLU A 31 -13.18 8.35 3.27
C GLU A 31 -13.59 7.23 4.25
N LYS A 32 -14.63 6.44 3.94
CA LYS A 32 -15.10 5.35 4.80
C LYS A 32 -14.04 4.27 5.01
N ASP A 33 -13.96 3.75 6.23
CA ASP A 33 -13.07 2.65 6.62
C ASP A 33 -13.81 1.29 6.71
N ASP A 34 -14.99 1.19 6.10
CA ASP A 34 -15.87 0.01 6.13
C ASP A 34 -15.23 -1.26 5.56
N LYS A 35 -14.26 -1.11 4.64
CA LYS A 35 -13.51 -2.23 4.07
C LYS A 35 -12.28 -2.53 4.90
N ILE A 36 -12.19 -3.76 5.40
CA ILE A 36 -11.02 -4.26 6.13
C ILE A 36 -9.71 -4.07 5.33
N LEU A 37 -9.77 -4.17 4.01
CA LEU A 37 -8.61 -3.97 3.12
C LEU A 37 -7.98 -2.57 3.28
N LYS A 38 -8.78 -1.52 3.48
CA LYS A 38 -8.26 -0.16 3.73
C LYS A 38 -7.60 -0.05 5.10
N GLN A 39 -8.16 -0.70 6.11
CA GLN A 39 -7.57 -0.76 7.45
C GLN A 39 -6.24 -1.52 7.42
N THR A 40 -6.18 -2.65 6.69
CA THR A 40 -4.94 -3.42 6.46
C THR A 40 -3.90 -2.57 5.73
N ALA A 41 -4.27 -1.84 4.68
CA ALA A 41 -3.35 -0.95 3.97
C ALA A 41 -2.76 0.12 4.89
N ARG A 42 -3.56 0.67 5.83
CA ARG A 42 -3.07 1.61 6.86
C ARG A 42 -2.06 0.96 7.82
N ALA A 43 -2.30 -0.29 8.20
CA ALA A 43 -1.33 -1.05 9.00
C ALA A 43 -0.03 -1.31 8.23
N MET A 44 -0.12 -1.67 6.96
CA MET A 44 1.05 -1.88 6.08
C MET A 44 1.85 -0.60 5.87
N LEU A 45 1.20 0.56 5.74
CA LEU A 45 1.89 1.84 5.66
C LEU A 45 2.76 2.08 6.90
N ARG A 46 2.21 1.86 8.10
CA ARG A 46 2.96 1.96 9.36
C ARG A 46 4.13 0.99 9.39
N MET A 47 3.92 -0.24 8.94
CA MET A 47 4.95 -1.28 8.88
C MET A 47 6.11 -0.87 7.97
N VAL A 48 5.84 -0.42 6.74
CA VAL A 48 6.88 -0.02 5.79
C VAL A 48 7.63 1.22 6.31
N THR A 49 6.91 2.21 6.84
CA THR A 49 7.55 3.38 7.48
C THR A 49 8.48 2.95 8.61
N ARG A 50 8.05 2.00 9.45
CA ARG A 50 8.87 1.48 10.55
C ARG A 50 10.10 0.71 10.06
N ILE A 51 9.93 -0.18 9.07
CA ILE A 51 11.04 -0.93 8.47
C ILE A 51 12.12 0.02 7.94
N ASN A 52 11.69 1.06 7.21
CA ASN A 52 12.55 2.08 6.62
C ASN A 52 13.27 2.93 7.69
N ALA A 53 12.55 3.36 8.73
CA ALA A 53 13.13 4.10 9.84
C ALA A 53 14.18 3.28 10.59
N ASP A 54 13.85 2.05 10.95
CA ASP A 54 14.67 1.21 11.84
C ASP A 54 15.91 0.63 11.14
N ASN A 55 15.81 0.30 9.85
CA ASN A 55 16.83 -0.51 9.16
C ASN A 55 17.57 0.25 8.04
N PHE A 56 17.05 1.40 7.61
CA PHE A 56 17.57 2.12 6.44
C PHE A 56 17.82 3.60 6.72
N ASN A 57 18.05 3.97 7.99
CA ASN A 57 18.32 5.34 8.43
C ASN A 57 17.26 6.35 7.95
N GLY A 58 15.99 5.93 7.90
CA GLY A 58 14.89 6.76 7.39
C GLY A 58 14.83 6.92 5.87
N GLY A 59 15.78 6.33 5.13
CA GLY A 59 15.64 6.14 3.69
C GLY A 59 14.44 5.25 3.36
N SER A 60 13.95 5.28 2.11
CA SER A 60 12.76 4.52 1.71
C SER A 60 13.02 3.44 0.63
N PRO A 61 14.01 2.54 0.79
CA PRO A 61 14.25 1.47 -0.19
C PRO A 61 13.20 0.37 -0.14
N VAL A 62 12.54 0.15 1.00
CA VAL A 62 11.42 -0.78 1.11
C VAL A 62 10.14 -0.05 0.73
N THR A 63 9.45 -0.56 -0.28
CA THR A 63 8.16 -0.04 -0.74
C THR A 63 7.15 -1.17 -0.80
N CYS A 64 5.89 -0.84 -1.10
CA CYS A 64 4.85 -1.84 -1.30
C CYS A 64 5.25 -2.86 -2.40
N TRP A 65 5.90 -2.40 -3.48
CA TRP A 65 6.37 -3.24 -4.59
C TRP A 65 7.39 -4.30 -4.15
N THR A 66 8.27 -3.97 -3.19
CA THR A 66 9.33 -4.87 -2.70
C THR A 66 8.79 -6.26 -2.34
N CYS A 67 7.61 -6.29 -1.71
CA CYS A 67 6.93 -7.53 -1.31
C CYS A 67 5.77 -7.91 -2.22
N HIS A 68 4.90 -6.97 -2.60
CA HIS A 68 3.66 -7.28 -3.31
C HIS A 68 3.88 -7.60 -4.79
N ARG A 69 4.84 -6.95 -5.45
CA ARG A 69 5.23 -7.23 -6.85
C ARG A 69 4.04 -7.33 -7.82
N GLY A 70 3.06 -6.44 -7.68
CA GLY A 70 1.86 -6.43 -8.52
C GLY A 70 0.80 -7.46 -8.14
N SER A 71 0.88 -8.05 -6.95
CA SER A 71 -0.13 -8.97 -6.39
C SER A 71 -0.66 -8.46 -5.04
N PRO A 72 -1.97 -8.56 -4.76
CA PRO A 72 -2.54 -8.14 -3.49
C PRO A 72 -2.03 -8.96 -2.31
N LYS A 73 -1.53 -10.18 -2.56
CA LYS A 73 -0.90 -11.03 -1.55
C LYS A 73 0.57 -11.25 -1.92
N PRO A 74 1.52 -10.85 -1.05
CA PRO A 74 2.93 -11.17 -1.24
C PRO A 74 3.16 -12.68 -1.28
N GLN A 75 4.10 -13.12 -2.09
CA GLN A 75 4.59 -14.49 -2.06
C GLN A 75 5.59 -14.64 -0.90
N SER A 76 5.30 -15.53 0.03
CA SER A 76 6.20 -15.85 1.15
C SER A 76 7.29 -16.85 0.75
N GLN A 77 7.10 -17.56 -0.36
CA GLN A 77 8.04 -18.53 -0.91
C GLN A 77 8.25 -18.26 -2.40
N PRO A 78 9.41 -18.64 -2.96
CA PRO A 78 9.62 -18.61 -4.40
C PRO A 78 8.53 -19.40 -5.15
N PRO A 79 8.19 -19.01 -6.39
CA PRO A 79 7.38 -19.86 -7.26
C PRO A 79 8.05 -21.24 -7.38
N GLN A 80 7.26 -22.31 -7.32
CA GLN A 80 7.72 -23.66 -7.61
C GLN A 80 7.87 -23.86 -9.12
#